data_AF-A0A260RRE3-F1
#
_entry.id   AF-A0A260RRE3-F1
#
_cell.length_a   1.000
_cell.length_b   1.000
_cell.length_c   1.000
_cell.angle_alpha   90.00
_cell.angle_beta   90.00
_cell.angle_gamma   90.00
#
_symmetry.space_group_name_H-M   'P 1'
#
loop_
_entity.id
_entity.type
_entity.pdbx_description
1 polymer ?
#
loop_
_entity_poly.entity_id
_entity_poly.type
_entity_poly.pdbx_seq_one_letter_code
_entity_poly.pdbx_strand_id
1 'polypeptide(L)'
;MESMLYADLCALVHDALARDDQQGRTDENIAMLLDRDNFELDSLYSQWTTDPNDPEVKASAADRKRRGIKPSPQPLIAPIALRRPELQEIYIKQYAEAVQRYSTPERDRKLSLADILRMRKR
;
A
#
# COMPACT_ATOMS: atom_id res chain seq x y z
N MET A 1 52.01 22.21 7.45
CA MET A 1 50.84 21.31 7.38
C MET A 1 50.62 20.79 8.78
N GLU A 2 49.58 21.29 9.45
CA GLU A 2 49.13 20.76 10.74
C GLU A 2 48.66 19.32 10.51
N SER A 3 49.25 18.36 11.20
CA SER A 3 48.81 16.97 11.16
C SER A 3 47.50 16.85 11.91
N MET A 4 46.43 16.42 11.23
CA MET A 4 45.15 16.08 11.88
C MET A 4 45.42 15.05 12.97
N LEU A 5 44.95 15.30 14.19
CA LEU A 5 45.10 14.35 15.28
C LEU A 5 44.21 13.14 14.97
N TYR A 6 44.65 11.95 15.37
CA TYR A 6 43.88 10.71 15.18
C TYR A 6 42.44 10.83 15.73
N ALA A 7 42.26 11.55 16.84
CA ALA A 7 40.95 11.83 17.42
C ALA A 7 40.03 12.63 16.49
N ASP A 8 40.58 13.64 15.80
CA ASP A 8 39.80 14.44 14.84
C ASP A 8 39.37 13.60 13.65
N LEU A 9 40.25 12.72 13.16
CA LEU A 9 39.92 11.78 12.09
C LEU A 9 38.80 10.82 12.51
N CYS A 10 38.87 10.25 13.72
CA CYS A 10 37.80 9.41 14.25
C CYS A 10 36.47 10.18 14.38
N ALA A 11 36.51 11.41 14.89
CA ALA A 11 35.32 12.26 15.02
C ALA A 11 34.68 12.54 13.65
N LEU A 12 35.50 12.85 12.63
CA LEU A 12 35.02 13.07 11.27
C LEU A 12 34.36 11.82 10.68
N VAL A 13 34.95 10.64 10.86
CA VAL A 13 34.36 9.36 10.40
C VAL A 13 33.02 9.09 11.08
N HIS A 14 32.94 9.29 12.40
CA HIS A 14 31.69 9.10 13.13
C HIS A 14 30.59 10.09 12.69
N ASP A 15 30.93 11.36 12.48
CA ASP A 15 29.99 12.36 11.99
C ASP A 15 29.50 12.03 10.58
N ALA A 16 30.39 11.59 9.68
CA ALA A 16 30.02 11.16 8.34
C ALA A 16 29.02 9.99 8.37
N LEU A 17 29.28 8.95 9.17
CA LEU A 17 28.37 7.82 9.33
C LEU A 17 27.01 8.24 9.91
N ALA A 18 27.00 9.15 10.89
CA ALA A 18 25.77 9.66 11.48
C ALA A 18 24.93 10.46 10.47
N ARG A 19 25.56 11.22 9.57
CA ARG A 19 24.89 11.94 8.50
C ARG A 19 24.31 10.99 7.45
N ASP A 20 25.04 9.95 7.07
CA ASP A 20 24.55 8.93 6.13
C ASP A 20 23.31 8.20 6.69
N ASP A 21 23.35 7.83 7.97
CA ASP A 21 22.19 7.23 8.67
C ASP A 21 21.00 8.19 8.72
N GLN A 22 21.25 9.47 9.01
CA GLN A 22 20.21 10.49 9.04
C GLN A 22 19.59 10.71 7.66
N GLN A 23 20.42 10.75 6.60
CA GLN A 23 19.96 10.87 5.23
C GLN A 23 19.05 9.69 4.85
N GLY A 24 19.46 8.46 5.17
CA GLY A 24 18.65 7.28 4.90
C GLY A 24 17.27 7.32 5.58
N ARG A 25 17.20 7.80 6.82
CA ARG A 25 15.92 7.99 7.53
C ARG A 25 15.06 9.08 6.90
N THR A 26 15.67 10.21 6.53
CA THR A 26 14.97 11.32 5.89
C THR A 26 14.42 10.88 4.53
N ASP A 27 15.20 10.18 3.72
CA ASP A 27 14.78 9.69 2.42
C ASP A 27 13.59 8.72 2.53
N GLU A 28 13.63 7.79 3.48
CA GLU A 28 12.49 6.88 3.70
C GLU A 28 11.25 7.63 4.19
N ASN A 29 11.40 8.61 5.10
CA ASN A 29 10.27 9.42 5.56
C ASN A 29 9.63 10.21 4.40
N ILE A 30 10.44 10.78 3.51
CA ILE A 30 9.95 11.49 2.32
C ILE A 30 9.25 10.52 1.38
N ALA A 31 9.82 9.34 1.15
CA ALA A 31 9.22 8.30 0.32
C ALA A 31 7.84 7.87 0.84
N MET A 32 7.72 7.67 2.16
CA MET A 32 6.44 7.35 2.81
C MET A 32 5.42 8.48 2.71
N LEU A 33 5.84 9.74 2.76
CA LEU A 33 4.96 10.89 2.57
C LEU A 33 4.45 10.94 1.12
N LEU A 34 5.34 10.79 0.14
CA LEU A 34 4.96 10.77 -1.28
C LEU A 34 3.93 9.68 -1.59
N ASP A 35 4.11 8.48 -1.05
CA ASP A 35 3.16 7.38 -1.24
C ASP A 35 1.78 7.70 -0.68
N ARG A 36 1.73 8.36 0.50
CA ARG A 36 0.47 8.77 1.14
C ARG A 36 -0.22 9.89 0.38
N ASP A 37 0.54 10.90 -0.03
CA ASP A 37 0.02 12.04 -0.79
C ASP A 37 -0.54 11.58 -2.13
N ASN A 38 0.15 10.67 -2.83
CA ASN A 38 -0.38 10.09 -4.07
C ASN A 38 -1.68 9.33 -3.84
N PHE A 39 -1.75 8.48 -2.79
CA PHE A 39 -2.97 7.78 -2.43
C PHE A 39 -4.13 8.74 -2.13
N GLU A 40 -3.86 9.82 -1.40
CA GLU A 40 -4.86 10.84 -1.08
C GLU A 40 -5.36 11.54 -2.34
N LEU A 41 -4.45 11.98 -3.21
CA LEU A 41 -4.81 12.64 -4.47
C LEU A 41 -5.64 11.73 -5.37
N ASP A 42 -5.24 10.46 -5.54
CA ASP A 42 -6.00 9.49 -6.32
C ASP A 42 -7.40 9.26 -5.72
N SER A 43 -7.49 9.20 -4.40
CA SER A 43 -8.75 9.02 -3.67
C SER A 43 -9.67 10.22 -3.81
N LEU A 44 -9.14 11.44 -3.69
CA LEU A 44 -9.89 12.69 -3.85
C LEU A 44 -10.37 12.86 -5.29
N TYR A 45 -9.48 12.61 -6.26
CA TYR A 45 -9.83 12.68 -7.67
C TYR A 45 -10.96 11.70 -8.01
N SER A 46 -10.85 10.45 -7.56
CA SER A 46 -11.89 9.44 -7.72
C SER A 46 -13.23 9.90 -7.13
N GLN A 47 -13.23 10.50 -5.94
CA GLN A 47 -14.45 11.04 -5.33
C GLN A 47 -15.07 12.19 -6.15
N TRP A 48 -14.25 13.06 -6.74
CA TRP A 48 -14.73 14.18 -7.55
C TRP A 48 -15.30 13.74 -8.90
N THR A 49 -14.75 12.67 -9.48
CA THR A 49 -15.15 12.23 -10.82
C THR A 49 -16.19 11.11 -10.82
N THR A 50 -16.36 10.39 -9.70
CA THR A 50 -17.33 9.29 -9.62
C THR A 50 -18.75 9.82 -9.54
N ASP A 51 -19.59 9.52 -10.54
CA ASP A 51 -21.03 9.78 -10.44
C ASP A 51 -21.68 8.81 -9.43
N PRO A 52 -22.26 9.31 -8.31
CA PRO A 52 -22.90 8.46 -7.31
C PRO A 52 -24.12 7.70 -7.84
N ASN A 53 -24.68 8.11 -8.98
CA ASN A 53 -25.84 7.48 -9.59
C ASN A 53 -25.49 6.47 -10.69
N ASP A 54 -24.21 6.33 -11.04
CA ASP A 54 -23.76 5.41 -12.07
C ASP A 54 -24.18 3.96 -11.74
N PRO A 55 -24.97 3.30 -12.62
CA PRO A 55 -25.37 1.91 -12.46
C PRO A 55 -24.19 0.94 -12.33
N GLU A 56 -23.05 1.20 -12.99
CA GLU A 56 -21.88 0.33 -12.99
C GLU A 56 -21.18 0.33 -11.63
N VAL A 57 -21.05 1.51 -11.00
CA VAL A 57 -20.48 1.66 -9.66
C VAL A 57 -21.33 0.92 -8.63
N LYS A 58 -22.65 1.05 -8.72
CA LYS A 58 -23.60 0.32 -7.85
C LYS A 58 -23.54 -1.19 -8.06
N ALA A 59 -23.45 -1.64 -9.31
CA ALA A 59 -23.33 -3.06 -9.65
C ALA A 59 -22.02 -3.67 -9.11
N SER A 60 -20.90 -2.94 -9.25
CA SER A 60 -19.59 -3.36 -8.74
C SER A 60 -19.57 -3.47 -7.21
N ALA A 61 -20.12 -2.48 -6.50
CA ALA A 61 -20.24 -2.52 -5.05
C ALA A 61 -21.14 -3.68 -4.58
N ALA A 62 -22.26 -3.91 -5.26
CA ALA A 62 -23.16 -5.02 -4.96
C ALA A 62 -22.51 -6.38 -5.21
N ASP A 63 -21.73 -6.53 -6.29
CA ASP A 63 -21.01 -7.77 -6.59
C ASP A 63 -19.90 -8.05 -5.58
N ARG A 64 -19.10 -7.05 -5.18
CA ARG A 64 -18.11 -7.19 -4.09
C ARG A 64 -18.76 -7.64 -2.79
N LYS A 65 -19.89 -7.01 -2.42
CA LYS A 65 -20.69 -7.40 -1.26
C LYS A 65 -21.23 -8.83 -1.38
N ARG A 66 -21.70 -9.23 -2.57
CA ARG A 66 -22.18 -10.60 -2.86
C ARG A 66 -21.07 -11.64 -2.71
N ARG A 67 -19.85 -11.30 -3.12
CA ARG A 67 -18.65 -12.13 -2.98
C ARG A 67 -18.08 -12.11 -1.55
N GLY A 68 -18.63 -11.31 -0.63
CA GLY A 68 -18.11 -11.20 0.73
C GLY A 68 -16.74 -10.54 0.82
N ILE A 69 -16.34 -9.78 -0.21
CA ILE A 69 -15.10 -9.03 -0.22
C ILE A 69 -15.32 -7.78 0.64
N LYS A 70 -14.67 -7.74 1.81
CA LYS A 70 -14.71 -6.58 2.71
C LYS A 70 -13.56 -5.63 2.37
N PRO A 71 -13.79 -4.31 2.41
CA PRO A 71 -12.71 -3.35 2.29
C PRO A 71 -11.70 -3.53 3.43
N SER A 72 -10.43 -3.22 3.15
CA SER A 72 -9.38 -3.21 4.16
C SER A 72 -9.71 -2.15 5.24
N PRO A 73 -9.45 -2.43 6.53
CA PRO A 73 -9.66 -1.45 7.60
C PRO A 73 -8.69 -0.26 7.51
N GLN A 74 -7.56 -0.44 6.83
CA GLN A 74 -6.58 0.61 6.56
C GLN A 74 -6.40 0.77 5.04
N PRO A 75 -6.12 1.99 4.56
CA PRO A 75 -5.87 2.22 3.14
C PRO A 75 -4.70 1.35 2.65
N LEU A 76 -4.88 0.74 1.48
CA LEU A 76 -3.82 -0.01 0.81
C LEU A 76 -3.03 0.97 -0.05
N ILE A 77 -1.89 1.40 0.46
CA ILE A 77 -1.04 2.42 -0.16
C ILE A 77 0.05 1.72 -0.98
N ALA A 78 0.12 2.04 -2.28
CA ALA A 78 1.14 1.49 -3.16
C ALA A 78 2.48 2.24 -2.98
N PRO A 79 3.62 1.54 -2.93
CA PRO A 79 4.93 2.17 -2.83
C PRO A 79 5.39 2.66 -4.21
N ILE A 80 5.16 3.94 -4.49
CA ILE A 80 5.49 4.58 -5.77
C ILE A 80 6.85 5.30 -5.73
N ALA A 81 7.28 5.73 -4.55
CA ALA A 81 8.51 6.48 -4.39
C ALA A 81 9.74 5.63 -4.70
N LEU A 82 10.80 6.26 -5.22
CA LEU A 82 12.09 5.63 -5.44
C LEU A 82 12.80 5.41 -4.10
N ARG A 83 13.20 4.16 -3.84
CA ARG A 83 13.89 3.74 -2.62
C ARG A 83 15.14 2.93 -2.95
N ARG A 84 15.93 2.65 -1.92
CA ARG A 84 16.95 1.60 -1.97
C ARG A 84 16.31 0.27 -2.39
N PRO A 85 16.93 -0.51 -3.29
CA PRO A 85 16.33 -1.74 -3.83
C PRO A 85 15.81 -2.69 -2.75
N GLU A 86 16.57 -2.88 -1.67
CA GLU A 86 16.20 -3.78 -0.58
C GLU A 86 14.90 -3.37 0.14
N LEU A 87 14.63 -2.07 0.29
CA LEU A 87 13.39 -1.57 0.90
C LEU A 87 12.25 -1.61 -0.10
N GLN A 88 12.52 -1.23 -1.35
CA GLN A 88 11.51 -1.23 -2.41
C GLN A 88 10.87 -2.61 -2.58
N GLU A 89 11.68 -3.66 -2.63
CA GLU A 89 11.19 -5.04 -2.76
C GLU A 89 10.30 -5.45 -1.58
N ILE A 90 10.69 -5.08 -0.36
CA ILE A 90 9.91 -5.36 0.86
C ILE A 90 8.54 -4.68 0.78
N TYR A 91 8.50 -3.39 0.46
CA TYR A 91 7.24 -2.64 0.39
C TYR A 91 6.33 -3.14 -0.74
N ILE A 92 6.88 -3.41 -1.92
CA ILE A 92 6.10 -3.99 -3.04
C ILE A 92 5.47 -5.31 -2.62
N LYS A 93 6.25 -6.19 -1.97
CA LYS A 93 5.77 -7.48 -1.51
C LYS A 93 4.65 -7.33 -0.47
N GLN A 94 4.84 -6.47 0.53
CA GLN A 94 3.83 -6.19 1.56
C GLN A 94 2.53 -5.66 0.95
N TYR A 95 2.65 -4.72 0.00
CA TYR A 95 1.49 -4.19 -0.72
C TYR A 95 0.77 -5.29 -1.51
N ALA A 96 1.49 -6.09 -2.28
CA ALA A 96 0.92 -7.19 -3.06
C ALA A 96 0.19 -8.22 -2.18
N GLU A 97 0.79 -8.60 -1.05
CA GLU A 97 0.17 -9.50 -0.06
C GLU A 97 -1.10 -8.91 0.55
N ALA A 98 -1.10 -7.61 0.87
CA ALA A 98 -2.26 -6.92 1.41
C ALA A 98 -3.39 -6.84 0.36
N VAL A 99 -3.07 -6.45 -0.87
CA VAL A 99 -4.04 -6.44 -1.99
C VAL A 99 -4.63 -7.83 -2.19
N GLN A 100 -3.80 -8.88 -2.22
CA GLN A 100 -4.29 -10.24 -2.37
C GLN A 100 -5.24 -10.64 -1.22
N ARG A 101 -4.86 -10.33 0.03
CA ARG A 101 -5.66 -10.63 1.23
C ARG A 101 -7.04 -9.98 1.18
N TYR A 102 -7.13 -8.72 0.77
CA TYR A 102 -8.38 -7.95 0.78
C TYR A 102 -9.15 -7.99 -0.54
N SER A 103 -8.56 -8.53 -1.61
CA SER A 103 -9.27 -8.78 -2.88
C SER A 103 -9.88 -10.18 -2.95
N THR A 104 -9.42 -11.11 -2.11
CA THR A 104 -9.91 -12.49 -2.10
C THR A 104 -11.21 -12.59 -1.27
N PRO A 105 -12.27 -13.24 -1.79
CA PRO A 105 -13.50 -13.44 -1.03
C PRO A 105 -13.26 -14.26 0.26
N GLU A 106 -13.93 -13.90 1.37
CA GLU A 106 -13.92 -14.65 2.63
C GLU A 106 -14.60 -16.03 2.45
N ARG A 107 -13.83 -17.01 1.95
CA ARG A 107 -14.18 -18.43 1.73
C ARG A 107 -15.35 -18.68 0.78
N ASP A 108 -15.27 -19.83 0.10
CA ASP A 108 -16.39 -20.40 -0.65
C ASP A 108 -17.63 -20.46 0.25
N ARG A 109 -18.58 -19.59 -0.04
CA ARG A 109 -19.90 -19.65 0.57
C ARG A 109 -20.44 -21.05 0.28
N LYS A 110 -20.58 -21.88 1.33
CA LYS A 110 -21.25 -23.18 1.20
C LYS A 110 -22.63 -22.91 0.61
N LEU A 111 -22.81 -23.29 -0.66
CA LEU A 111 -24.08 -23.14 -1.37
C LEU A 111 -25.16 -23.83 -0.55
N SER A 112 -26.22 -23.10 -0.21
CA SER A 112 -27.34 -23.70 0.49
C SER A 112 -28.11 -24.62 -0.46
N LEU A 113 -28.85 -25.59 0.08
CA LEU A 113 -29.72 -26.46 -0.72
C LEU A 113 -30.69 -25.64 -1.61
N ALA A 114 -31.14 -24.48 -1.11
CA ALA A 114 -32.00 -23.56 -1.86
C ALA A 114 -31.28 -22.93 -3.08
N ASP A 115 -29.99 -22.63 -2.96
CA ASP A 115 -29.19 -22.11 -4.07
C ASP A 115 -29.00 -23.17 -5.16
N ILE A 116 -28.74 -24.43 -4.75
CA ILE A 116 -28.60 -25.58 -5.65
C ILE A 116 -29.93 -25.86 -6.40
N LEU A 117 -31.05 -25.80 -5.69
CA LEU A 117 -32.38 -26.03 -6.26
C LEU A 117 -32.79 -24.93 -7.25
N ARG A 118 -32.37 -23.68 -7.04
CA ARG A 118 -32.57 -22.59 -8.01
C ARG A 118 -31.71 -22.77 -9.27
N MET A 119 -30.49 -23.28 -9.13
CA MET A 119 -29.61 -23.56 -10.27
C MET A 119 -30.13 -24.70 -11.15
N ARG A 120 -30.82 -25.70 -10.58
CA ARG A 120 -31.38 -26.85 -11.31
C ARG A 120 -32.67 -26.54 -12.10
N LYS A 121 -33.34 -25.43 -11.81
CA LYS A 121 -34.61 -25.03 -12.48
C LYS A 121 -34.40 -24.19 -13.75
N ARG A 122 -33.17 -24.12 -14.28
CA ARG A 122 -32.87 -23.57 -15.61
C ARG A 122 -32.84 -24.69 -16.64
#